data_AF-G5AER0-F1
#
_entry.id   AF-G5AER0-F1
#
_cell.length_a   1.000
_cell.length_b   1.000
_cell.length_c   1.000
_cell.angle_alpha   90.00
_cell.angle_beta   90.00
_cell.angle_gamma   90.00
#
_symmetry.space_group_name_H-M   'P 1'
#
loop_
_entity.id
_entity.type
_entity.pdbx_description
1 polymer ?
#
loop_
_entity_poly.entity_id
_entity_poly.type
_entity_poly.pdbx_seq_one_letter_code
_entity_poly.pdbx_strand_id
1 'polypeptide(L)'
;MLAGNPKLREKGDSIEEKAITWVCLDYDNPHPEQRGIPNFKCPNGLRGQVNFPMCWDGKNLDSHDHKSHVAYATGLDGGRCPDGWKKMIKIFYEAFYNVAQYDDEWDGDQHPFVLANGDRTGFSFHGDFLNGWDVDVLQAAVDQCADKNYFNAGECAPLSASFSDKAPEARCTTKPEIVEDITMVTKLPGNNPVDGEIATPTASSFSNSTSSAGSVRSVDDVALETETDTSSVAGEADTVLPSVHKSDSNCKPKSTRSEAFFASEVAAELAFNRPRAHFPIDKQPTRITMPSYRRIQVHTYSTDFLKATEIVEEPELPTAGPGNVVVENRFLGINATDVNITNGGYGRTTLPVKCGLEAAGVVVEVGEGVEDIKVGDNVAYSNIGAFSEYLEVPASKIIKSPELSPALVPLTVCGVSASLALDKAGEMKSNETVFVSAAAGATGQFAVQLARLAGNHVIGACSSDEKVEYLKSLGVDRPINYKKEDLNAVLKEEYPNDIDLAFEGVGGDMFKAVLDNIAIFGRIIVFGNCSHYHGDAGTDPQFGYQQNRKMQLRSASLRGFQRRHHPKDEPEHLKRLLKLVEEGKLKAGIDPTVFQGFESIPKALDRLYAQQNIGKLIVRL
;
A
#
# COMPACT_ATOMS: atom_id res chain seq x y z
N MET A 1 21.00 -2.79 -14.44
CA MET A 1 21.76 -2.06 -15.49
C MET A 1 21.56 -0.56 -15.33
N LEU A 2 22.58 0.23 -15.62
CA LEU A 2 22.54 1.71 -15.54
C LEU A 2 22.75 2.35 -16.92
N ALA A 3 22.06 3.45 -17.21
CA ALA A 3 22.26 4.26 -18.42
C ALA A 3 22.36 5.75 -18.08
N GLY A 4 23.32 6.44 -18.69
CA GLY A 4 23.62 7.84 -18.38
C GLY A 4 24.59 8.01 -17.22
N ASN A 5 24.84 9.27 -16.84
CA ASN A 5 25.82 9.61 -15.82
C ASN A 5 25.30 10.77 -14.93
N PRO A 6 24.94 10.53 -13.66
CA PRO A 6 24.40 11.55 -12.76
C PRO A 6 25.38 12.70 -12.46
N LYS A 7 26.66 12.57 -12.81
CA LYS A 7 27.71 13.56 -12.57
C LYS A 7 28.09 14.37 -13.81
N LEU A 8 27.56 14.04 -14.98
CA LEU A 8 27.88 14.77 -16.21
C LEU A 8 27.25 16.16 -16.18
N ARG A 9 27.99 17.17 -16.61
CA ARG A 9 27.54 18.58 -16.63
C ARG A 9 27.84 19.30 -17.94
N GLU A 10 28.50 18.60 -18.87
CA GLU A 10 28.91 19.16 -20.14
C GLU A 10 28.55 18.19 -21.26
N LYS A 11 28.38 18.72 -22.47
CA LYS A 11 28.07 17.92 -23.63
C LYS A 11 29.25 17.00 -23.96
N GLY A 12 29.03 15.70 -23.84
CA GLY A 12 29.97 14.70 -24.34
C GLY A 12 29.52 14.05 -25.65
N ASP A 13 30.43 13.29 -26.26
CA ASP A 13 30.27 12.68 -27.58
C ASP A 13 30.29 11.15 -27.58
N SER A 14 30.41 10.53 -26.40
CA SER A 14 30.30 9.08 -26.29
C SER A 14 28.89 8.60 -26.65
N ILE A 15 28.78 7.32 -27.01
CA ILE A 15 27.47 6.73 -27.33
C ILE A 15 26.53 6.72 -26.12
N GLU A 16 27.07 6.52 -24.91
CA GLU A 16 26.31 6.56 -23.66
C GLU A 16 25.71 7.94 -23.42
N GLU A 17 26.48 9.01 -23.67
CA GLU A 17 26.00 10.38 -23.51
C GLU A 17 25.02 10.78 -24.61
N LYS A 18 25.15 10.19 -25.81
CA LYS A 18 24.20 10.36 -26.92
C LYS A 18 22.88 9.64 -26.67
N ALA A 19 22.87 8.64 -25.79
CA ALA A 19 21.69 7.89 -25.41
C ALA A 19 20.69 8.71 -24.56
N ILE A 20 21.14 9.85 -24.03
CA ILE A 20 20.36 10.76 -23.20
C ILE A 20 19.95 11.99 -24.03
N THR A 21 18.65 12.16 -24.22
CA THR A 21 18.08 13.21 -25.08
C THR A 21 16.89 13.90 -24.42
N TRP A 22 16.58 15.08 -24.91
CA TRP A 22 15.45 15.90 -24.48
C TRP A 22 14.62 16.31 -25.69
N VAL A 23 13.31 16.20 -25.59
CA VAL A 23 12.37 16.55 -26.66
C VAL A 23 11.41 17.60 -26.17
N CYS A 24 11.39 18.72 -26.88
CA CYS A 24 10.37 19.74 -26.73
C CYS A 24 9.06 19.22 -27.33
N LEU A 25 8.00 19.16 -26.53
CA LEU A 25 6.68 18.81 -27.02
C LEU A 25 6.03 20.09 -27.54
N ASP A 26 6.13 20.27 -28.85
CA ASP A 26 5.42 21.28 -29.63
C ASP A 26 4.83 20.56 -30.86
N TYR A 27 3.53 20.26 -30.79
CA TYR A 27 2.87 19.52 -31.86
C TYR A 27 2.64 20.35 -33.12
N ASP A 28 2.66 21.69 -32.99
CA ASP A 28 2.47 22.62 -34.10
C ASP A 28 3.80 22.96 -34.79
N ASN A 29 4.91 22.98 -34.04
CA ASN A 29 6.28 23.19 -34.56
C ASN A 29 7.28 22.16 -34.00
N PRO A 30 7.34 20.94 -34.56
CA PRO A 30 8.23 19.90 -34.05
C PRO A 30 9.71 20.31 -34.05
N HIS A 31 10.38 20.11 -32.92
CA HIS A 31 11.82 20.35 -32.76
C HIS A 31 12.62 19.04 -32.86
N PRO A 32 13.87 19.05 -33.37
CA PRO A 32 14.75 17.90 -33.29
C PRO A 32 15.11 17.59 -31.83
N GLU A 33 15.49 16.33 -31.56
CA GLU A 33 15.99 15.91 -30.25
C GLU A 33 17.21 16.74 -29.84
N GLN A 34 17.21 17.17 -28.58
CA GLN A 34 18.25 18.02 -28.01
C GLN A 34 19.17 17.21 -27.11
N ARG A 35 20.45 17.61 -27.11
CA ARG A 35 21.45 17.11 -26.16
C ARG A 35 21.54 18.14 -25.04
N GLY A 36 20.76 17.91 -23.98
CA GLY A 36 20.54 18.85 -22.87
C GLY A 36 19.13 19.49 -22.91
N ILE A 37 18.72 20.13 -21.81
CA ILE A 37 17.43 20.81 -21.73
C ILE A 37 17.42 21.97 -22.74
N PRO A 38 16.39 22.10 -23.59
CA PRO A 38 16.31 23.15 -24.58
C PRO A 38 16.20 24.53 -23.93
N ASN A 39 16.85 25.50 -24.55
CA ASN A 39 16.79 26.93 -24.20
C ASN A 39 15.71 27.67 -25.00
N PHE A 40 14.60 26.99 -25.28
CA PHE A 40 13.40 27.56 -25.89
C PHE A 40 12.15 26.91 -25.29
N LYS A 41 11.03 27.65 -25.30
CA LYS A 41 9.78 27.25 -24.66
C LYS A 41 9.17 26.03 -25.33
N CYS A 42 8.55 25.17 -24.52
CA CYS A 42 7.91 23.93 -24.95
C CYS A 42 6.44 23.90 -24.56
N PRO A 43 5.53 24.37 -25.45
CA PRO A 43 4.15 24.69 -25.09
C PRO A 43 3.31 23.47 -24.67
N ASN A 44 3.70 22.25 -25.06
CA ASN A 44 2.99 21.02 -24.67
C ASN A 44 3.79 20.15 -23.68
N GLY A 45 4.88 20.69 -23.12
CA GLY A 45 5.71 20.01 -22.13
C GLY A 45 7.10 19.64 -22.63
N LEU A 46 7.91 19.08 -21.73
CA LEU A 46 9.27 18.65 -22.01
C LEU A 46 9.39 17.16 -21.71
N ARG A 47 10.05 16.40 -22.58
CA ARG A 47 10.26 14.96 -22.40
C ARG A 47 11.75 14.63 -22.29
N GLY A 48 12.18 14.15 -21.13
CA GLY A 48 13.50 13.56 -20.93
C GLY A 48 13.50 12.10 -21.35
N GLN A 49 14.55 11.67 -22.04
CA GLN A 49 14.64 10.34 -22.65
C GLN A 49 15.95 9.64 -22.28
N VAL A 50 15.85 8.36 -21.92
CA VAL A 50 17.00 7.49 -21.65
C VAL A 50 16.92 6.25 -22.51
N ASN A 51 17.87 6.10 -23.43
CA ASN A 51 18.10 4.86 -24.16
C ASN A 51 19.07 3.99 -23.38
N PHE A 52 18.67 2.76 -23.07
CA PHE A 52 19.53 1.81 -22.39
C PHE A 52 20.37 0.98 -23.38
N PRO A 53 21.54 0.45 -22.95
CA PRO A 53 22.27 -0.60 -23.65
C PRO A 53 21.37 -1.79 -24.02
N MET A 54 21.63 -2.42 -25.16
CA MET A 54 20.84 -3.58 -25.64
C MET A 54 21.67 -4.80 -25.98
N CYS A 55 22.97 -4.76 -25.73
CA CYS A 55 23.89 -5.86 -25.96
C CYS A 55 24.37 -6.39 -24.63
N TRP A 56 24.29 -7.70 -24.42
CA TRP A 56 24.74 -8.39 -23.23
C TRP A 56 25.93 -9.28 -23.56
N ASP A 57 26.91 -9.35 -22.66
CA ASP A 57 28.16 -10.10 -22.88
C ASP A 57 27.97 -11.64 -22.95
N GLY A 58 26.75 -12.12 -22.69
CA GLY A 58 26.38 -13.53 -22.76
C GLY A 58 26.85 -14.35 -21.56
N LYS A 59 27.42 -13.71 -20.54
CA LYS A 59 28.08 -14.34 -19.39
C LYS A 59 27.60 -13.80 -18.06
N ASN A 60 27.67 -12.48 -17.85
CA ASN A 60 27.48 -11.85 -16.54
C ASN A 60 26.06 -11.27 -16.42
N LEU A 61 25.24 -11.78 -15.51
CA LEU A 61 23.90 -11.23 -15.27
C LEU A 61 23.94 -9.78 -14.78
N ASP A 62 25.00 -9.42 -14.06
CA ASP A 62 25.33 -8.06 -13.65
C ASP A 62 26.85 -7.96 -13.44
N SER A 63 27.39 -6.75 -13.55
CA SER A 63 28.81 -6.45 -13.30
C SER A 63 28.93 -5.64 -12.01
N HIS A 64 30.11 -5.63 -11.38
CA HIS A 64 30.33 -4.86 -10.14
C HIS A 64 30.06 -3.36 -10.29
N ASP A 65 30.20 -2.81 -11.49
CA ASP A 65 29.89 -1.41 -11.81
C ASP A 65 28.47 -1.21 -12.37
N HIS A 66 27.68 -2.28 -12.49
CA HIS A 66 26.35 -2.34 -13.07
C HIS A 66 26.23 -1.82 -14.53
N LYS A 67 27.37 -1.66 -15.21
CA LYS A 67 27.49 -1.07 -16.56
C LYS A 67 28.22 -1.99 -17.54
N SER A 68 29.37 -2.55 -17.17
CA SER A 68 30.27 -3.26 -18.09
C SER A 68 29.76 -4.61 -18.62
N HIS A 69 28.74 -5.21 -18.00
CA HIS A 69 28.08 -6.42 -18.53
C HIS A 69 27.15 -6.14 -19.73
N VAL A 70 26.86 -4.87 -20.02
CA VAL A 70 26.04 -4.43 -21.16
C VAL A 70 26.75 -3.40 -22.04
N ALA A 71 26.35 -3.31 -23.31
CA ALA A 71 26.89 -2.36 -24.28
C ALA A 71 25.80 -1.80 -25.22
N TYR A 72 26.03 -0.59 -25.72
CA TYR A 72 25.20 -0.03 -26.79
C TYR A 72 25.52 -0.72 -28.12
N ALA A 73 24.48 -0.92 -28.94
CA ALA A 73 24.68 -1.31 -30.33
C ALA A 73 25.29 -0.15 -31.13
N THR A 74 25.71 -0.41 -32.37
CA THR A 74 26.26 0.65 -33.26
C THR A 74 25.31 1.84 -33.49
N GLY A 75 24.01 1.70 -33.21
CA GLY A 75 23.04 2.79 -33.15
C GLY A 75 22.18 2.68 -31.87
N LEU A 76 21.56 3.79 -31.47
CA LEU A 76 20.79 3.90 -30.23
C LEU A 76 19.44 3.18 -30.31
N ASP A 77 18.75 3.31 -31.45
CA ASP A 77 17.45 2.65 -31.70
C ASP A 77 17.58 1.24 -32.29
N GLY A 78 18.81 0.81 -32.53
CA GLY A 78 19.11 -0.50 -33.12
C GLY A 78 20.51 -0.52 -33.72
N GLY A 79 20.96 -1.70 -34.14
CA GLY A 79 22.28 -1.86 -34.74
C GLY A 79 22.89 -3.20 -34.40
N ARG A 80 24.18 -3.34 -34.72
CA ARG A 80 24.94 -4.55 -34.44
C ARG A 80 25.56 -4.46 -33.05
N CYS A 81 25.43 -5.54 -32.28
CA CYS A 81 26.14 -5.70 -31.02
C CYS A 81 27.63 -6.04 -31.26
N PRO A 82 28.52 -5.75 -30.29
CA PRO A 82 29.90 -6.19 -30.37
C PRO A 82 30.00 -7.71 -30.62
N ASP A 83 31.08 -8.15 -31.25
CA ASP A 83 31.24 -9.56 -31.62
C ASP A 83 31.19 -10.47 -30.39
N GLY A 84 30.36 -11.51 -30.46
CA GLY A 84 30.13 -12.46 -29.36
C GLY A 84 29.10 -12.01 -28.32
N TRP A 85 28.59 -10.78 -28.41
CA TRP A 85 27.54 -10.28 -27.51
C TRP A 85 26.16 -10.65 -28.03
N LYS A 86 25.24 -10.89 -27.11
CA LYS A 86 23.84 -11.25 -27.39
C LYS A 86 22.98 -10.00 -27.34
N LYS A 87 22.08 -9.86 -28.30
CA LYS A 87 21.12 -8.76 -28.31
C LYS A 87 19.96 -9.05 -27.36
N MET A 88 19.50 -8.03 -26.65
CA MET A 88 18.39 -8.06 -25.72
C MET A 88 17.26 -7.16 -26.19
N ILE A 89 16.13 -7.24 -25.50
CA ILE A 89 15.03 -6.30 -25.66
C ILE A 89 15.51 -4.88 -25.31
N LYS A 90 15.23 -3.93 -26.20
CA LYS A 90 15.55 -2.52 -25.98
C LYS A 90 14.68 -1.97 -24.84
N ILE A 91 15.32 -1.26 -23.91
CA ILE A 91 14.62 -0.50 -22.87
C ILE A 91 14.76 0.99 -23.19
N PHE A 92 13.65 1.70 -23.11
CA PHE A 92 13.57 3.13 -23.36
C PHE A 92 12.70 3.78 -22.30
N TYR A 93 13.24 4.76 -21.58
CA TYR A 93 12.52 5.50 -20.55
C TYR A 93 12.18 6.90 -21.03
N GLU A 94 10.96 7.33 -20.73
CA GLU A 94 10.47 8.68 -21.00
C GLU A 94 9.92 9.28 -19.71
N ALA A 95 10.39 10.49 -19.39
CA ALA A 95 9.85 11.30 -18.30
C ALA A 95 9.23 12.57 -18.90
N PHE A 96 7.95 12.78 -18.64
CA PHE A 96 7.21 13.94 -19.13
C PHE A 96 7.09 14.99 -18.03
N TYR A 97 7.42 16.23 -18.37
CA TYR A 97 7.38 17.38 -17.48
C TYR A 97 6.40 18.42 -18.04
N ASN A 98 5.43 18.84 -17.23
CA ASN A 98 4.55 19.96 -17.57
C ASN A 98 5.28 21.29 -17.28
N VAL A 99 6.01 21.78 -18.28
CA VAL A 99 6.84 22.98 -18.17
C VAL A 99 6.16 24.27 -18.65
N ALA A 100 5.09 24.17 -19.43
CA ALA A 100 4.43 25.32 -20.06
C ALA A 100 3.83 26.31 -19.04
N GLN A 101 3.45 25.82 -17.85
CA GLN A 101 2.95 26.66 -16.75
C GLN A 101 4.00 27.62 -16.17
N TYR A 102 5.29 27.45 -16.51
CA TYR A 102 6.41 28.26 -16.02
C TYR A 102 6.98 29.18 -17.11
N ASP A 103 6.24 29.43 -18.19
CA ASP A 103 6.70 30.26 -19.32
C ASP A 103 7.02 31.71 -18.92
N ASP A 104 6.43 32.22 -17.84
CA ASP A 104 6.69 33.56 -17.31
C ASP A 104 7.96 33.65 -16.46
N GLU A 105 8.60 32.51 -16.14
CA GLU A 105 9.83 32.44 -15.33
C GLU A 105 11.12 32.37 -16.19
N TRP A 106 10.99 32.40 -17.51
CA TRP A 106 12.12 32.39 -18.43
C TRP A 106 12.89 33.72 -18.40
N ASP A 107 14.22 33.64 -18.36
CA ASP A 107 15.10 34.80 -18.48
C ASP A 107 15.73 34.84 -19.87
N GLY A 108 15.07 35.53 -20.80
CA GLY A 108 15.45 35.54 -22.21
C GLY A 108 15.45 34.12 -22.81
N ASP A 109 16.59 33.72 -23.38
CA ASP A 109 16.79 32.38 -23.96
C ASP A 109 17.33 31.36 -22.94
N GLN A 110 17.12 31.56 -21.64
CA GLN A 110 17.55 30.62 -20.60
C GLN A 110 16.35 29.99 -19.90
N HIS A 111 16.31 28.66 -19.87
CA HIS A 111 15.26 27.93 -19.17
C HIS A 111 15.42 28.05 -17.63
N PRO A 112 14.31 28.06 -16.86
CA PRO A 112 14.37 28.19 -15.40
C PRO A 112 14.69 26.87 -14.66
N PHE A 113 14.66 25.74 -15.37
CA PHE A 113 14.67 24.40 -14.75
C PHE A 113 16.03 23.92 -14.22
N VAL A 114 15.99 23.07 -13.20
CA VAL A 114 17.14 22.37 -12.61
C VAL A 114 16.72 20.96 -12.20
N LEU A 115 17.54 19.95 -12.49
CA LEU A 115 17.33 18.57 -12.02
C LEU A 115 17.66 18.45 -10.52
N ALA A 116 17.07 17.47 -9.84
CA ALA A 116 17.20 17.31 -8.38
C ALA A 116 18.66 17.14 -7.88
N ASN A 117 19.58 16.73 -8.75
CA ASN A 117 21.02 16.64 -8.49
C ASN A 117 21.78 17.96 -8.78
N GLY A 118 21.08 19.08 -8.93
CA GLY A 118 21.64 20.40 -9.19
C GLY A 118 22.06 20.66 -10.64
N ASP A 119 21.72 19.77 -11.59
CA ASP A 119 22.10 19.95 -12.98
C ASP A 119 21.08 20.78 -13.76
N ARG A 120 21.49 21.95 -14.23
CA ARG A 120 20.69 22.80 -15.13
C ARG A 120 20.83 22.38 -16.59
N THR A 121 21.88 21.67 -16.96
CA THR A 121 22.17 21.37 -18.37
C THR A 121 21.32 20.21 -18.91
N GLY A 122 20.90 19.29 -18.04
CA GLY A 122 20.19 18.07 -18.41
C GLY A 122 21.09 16.92 -18.85
N PHE A 123 22.42 17.11 -18.88
CA PHE A 123 23.38 16.05 -19.27
C PHE A 123 23.49 14.94 -18.22
N SER A 124 23.11 15.23 -16.99
CA SER A 124 23.17 14.27 -15.90
C SER A 124 21.96 13.32 -15.80
N PHE A 125 21.00 13.46 -16.71
CA PHE A 125 19.84 12.61 -16.73
C PHE A 125 20.26 11.15 -16.97
N HIS A 126 19.69 10.25 -16.19
CA HIS A 126 20.10 8.85 -16.13
C HIS A 126 18.90 7.99 -15.74
N GLY A 127 19.06 6.69 -15.94
CA GLY A 127 18.06 5.70 -15.57
C GLY A 127 18.71 4.46 -15.02
N ASP A 128 18.07 3.92 -13.98
CA ASP A 128 18.42 2.65 -13.37
C ASP A 128 17.32 1.66 -13.70
N PHE A 129 17.69 0.51 -14.26
CA PHE A 129 16.74 -0.56 -14.55
C PHE A 129 17.05 -1.79 -13.70
N LEU A 130 16.06 -2.14 -12.89
CA LEU A 130 15.96 -3.38 -12.12
C LEU A 130 14.93 -4.25 -12.81
N ASN A 131 15.31 -5.47 -13.19
CA ASN A 131 14.42 -6.37 -13.89
C ASN A 131 13.28 -6.84 -12.98
N GLY A 132 12.04 -6.53 -13.37
CA GLY A 132 10.81 -7.02 -12.73
C GLY A 132 9.90 -7.83 -13.66
N TRP A 133 10.40 -8.21 -14.85
CA TRP A 133 9.59 -8.91 -15.85
C TRP A 133 9.40 -10.38 -15.45
N ASP A 134 8.27 -10.96 -15.86
CA ASP A 134 8.12 -12.41 -15.84
C ASP A 134 9.19 -13.05 -16.73
N VAL A 135 9.90 -14.04 -16.19
CA VAL A 135 11.07 -14.64 -16.83
C VAL A 135 10.69 -15.36 -18.12
N ASP A 136 9.53 -16.03 -18.15
CA ASP A 136 9.09 -16.79 -19.32
C ASP A 136 8.67 -15.84 -20.45
N VAL A 137 7.97 -14.75 -20.11
CA VAL A 137 7.61 -13.68 -21.07
C VAL A 137 8.87 -12.99 -21.61
N LEU A 138 9.82 -12.64 -20.74
CA LEU A 138 11.07 -11.99 -21.15
C LEU A 138 11.91 -12.93 -22.04
N GLN A 139 12.02 -14.21 -21.69
CA GLN A 139 12.73 -15.20 -22.51
C GLN A 139 12.07 -15.35 -23.88
N ALA A 140 10.74 -15.49 -23.93
CA ALA A 140 10.00 -15.55 -25.19
C ALA A 140 10.19 -14.28 -26.04
N ALA A 141 10.22 -13.11 -25.41
CA ALA A 141 10.48 -11.85 -26.09
C ALA A 141 11.92 -11.81 -26.65
N VAL A 142 12.93 -12.20 -25.86
CA VAL A 142 14.33 -12.26 -26.34
C VAL A 142 14.45 -13.19 -27.56
N ASP A 143 13.86 -14.38 -27.51
CA ASP A 143 13.96 -15.36 -28.59
C ASP A 143 13.23 -14.93 -29.87
N GLN A 144 12.12 -14.21 -29.74
CA GLN A 144 11.22 -13.93 -30.87
C GLN A 144 11.29 -12.48 -31.38
N CYS A 145 11.84 -11.56 -30.58
CA CYS A 145 11.70 -10.13 -30.78
C CYS A 145 13.00 -9.34 -30.70
N ALA A 146 14.12 -9.92 -30.22
CA ALA A 146 15.39 -9.20 -30.05
C ALA A 146 15.86 -8.42 -31.30
N ASP A 147 15.50 -8.87 -32.50
CA ASP A 147 15.87 -8.27 -33.78
C ASP A 147 14.74 -7.53 -34.53
N LYS A 148 13.59 -7.32 -33.89
CA LYS A 148 12.40 -6.73 -34.53
C LYS A 148 12.16 -5.29 -34.10
N ASN A 149 11.27 -4.59 -34.82
CA ASN A 149 10.87 -3.23 -34.46
C ASN A 149 9.79 -3.27 -33.38
N TYR A 150 10.14 -2.82 -32.18
CA TYR A 150 9.32 -2.97 -30.97
C TYR A 150 8.09 -2.04 -30.91
N PHE A 151 8.00 -1.03 -31.78
CA PHE A 151 6.88 -0.10 -31.81
C PHE A 151 5.64 -0.63 -32.54
N ASN A 152 5.71 -1.84 -33.11
CA ASN A 152 4.59 -2.47 -33.82
C ASN A 152 4.09 -3.72 -33.06
N ALA A 153 2.90 -3.60 -32.45
CA ALA A 153 2.23 -4.66 -31.67
C ALA A 153 2.16 -6.02 -32.38
N GLY A 154 2.13 -6.02 -33.72
CA GLY A 154 1.99 -7.22 -34.54
C GLY A 154 3.28 -8.02 -34.77
N GLU A 155 4.45 -7.44 -34.49
CA GLU A 155 5.74 -8.07 -34.85
C GLU A 155 6.36 -8.87 -33.69
N CYS A 156 5.98 -8.55 -32.45
CA CYS A 156 6.41 -9.25 -31.24
C CYS A 156 5.23 -9.86 -30.49
N ALA A 157 4.86 -11.10 -30.86
CA ALA A 157 3.73 -11.80 -30.24
C ALA A 157 3.81 -11.89 -28.70
N PRO A 158 4.98 -12.17 -28.07
CA PRO A 158 5.10 -12.18 -26.60
C PRO A 158 4.76 -10.85 -25.93
N LEU A 159 4.96 -9.71 -26.60
CA LEU A 159 4.68 -8.38 -26.07
C LEU A 159 3.40 -7.76 -26.62
N SER A 160 2.67 -8.45 -27.50
CA SER A 160 1.46 -7.95 -28.16
C SER A 160 0.37 -7.52 -27.18
N ALA A 161 0.26 -8.19 -26.03
CA ALA A 161 -0.67 -7.82 -24.96
C ALA A 161 -0.40 -6.41 -24.39
N SER A 162 0.85 -5.96 -24.41
CA SER A 162 1.26 -4.62 -23.93
C SER A 162 0.89 -3.49 -24.90
N PHE A 163 0.62 -3.81 -26.17
CA PHE A 163 0.41 -2.82 -27.24
C PHE A 163 -1.01 -2.82 -27.84
N SER A 164 -1.93 -3.67 -27.38
CA SER A 164 -3.28 -3.68 -27.94
C SER A 164 -4.14 -2.53 -27.38
N ASP A 165 -4.60 -1.64 -28.25
CA ASP A 165 -5.60 -0.61 -27.93
C ASP A 165 -7.04 -1.15 -27.84
N LYS A 166 -7.22 -2.48 -27.95
CA LYS A 166 -8.53 -3.13 -28.04
C LYS A 166 -8.90 -4.03 -26.85
N ALA A 167 -8.17 -3.98 -25.74
CA ALA A 167 -8.53 -4.73 -24.54
C ALA A 167 -8.12 -3.97 -23.24
N PRO A 168 -8.96 -3.05 -22.72
CA PRO A 168 -8.74 -2.40 -21.43
C PRO A 168 -8.60 -3.40 -20.27
N GLU A 169 -9.28 -4.55 -20.40
CA GLU A 169 -9.40 -5.60 -19.37
C GLU A 169 -8.17 -6.53 -19.30
N ALA A 170 -7.30 -6.48 -20.32
CA ALA A 170 -6.06 -7.25 -20.38
C ALA A 170 -4.83 -6.44 -19.97
N ARG A 171 -4.98 -5.14 -19.70
CA ARG A 171 -3.88 -4.30 -19.24
C ARG A 171 -3.77 -4.45 -17.72
N CYS A 172 -2.69 -5.05 -17.24
CA CYS A 172 -2.22 -4.83 -15.87
C CYS A 172 -1.79 -3.35 -15.75
N THR A 173 -2.74 -2.43 -15.62
CA THR A 173 -2.42 -1.03 -15.35
C THR A 173 -2.25 -0.84 -13.85
N THR A 174 -1.14 -0.24 -13.46
CA THR A 174 -1.08 0.50 -12.19
C THR A 174 -1.85 1.80 -12.39
N LYS A 175 -2.50 2.32 -11.34
CA LYS A 175 -3.07 3.67 -11.41
C LYS A 175 -1.89 4.63 -11.69
N PRO A 176 -1.92 5.44 -12.76
CA PRO A 176 -0.77 6.22 -13.22
C PRO A 176 -0.48 7.45 -12.35
N GLU A 177 -1.00 7.51 -11.13
CA GLU A 177 -0.95 8.69 -10.28
C GLU A 177 -0.48 8.30 -8.89
N ILE A 178 0.79 8.57 -8.61
CA ILE A 178 1.29 8.69 -7.25
C ILE A 178 0.98 10.13 -6.86
N VAL A 179 0.07 10.33 -5.92
CA VAL A 179 -0.17 11.64 -5.32
C VAL A 179 1.01 11.90 -4.38
N GLU A 180 2.05 12.54 -4.91
CA GLU A 180 3.18 13.01 -4.12
C GLU A 180 2.79 14.33 -3.43
N ASP A 181 3.15 14.47 -2.15
CA ASP A 181 3.01 15.74 -1.44
C ASP A 181 4.02 16.74 -2.04
N ILE A 182 3.57 17.55 -2.99
CA ILE A 182 4.40 18.60 -3.60
C ILE A 182 4.54 19.74 -2.59
N THR A 183 5.71 19.83 -1.97
CA THR A 183 6.07 20.90 -1.03
C THR A 183 7.13 21.80 -1.66
N MET A 184 7.12 23.08 -1.29
CA MET A 184 8.20 23.99 -1.69
C MET A 184 9.45 23.68 -0.87
N VAL A 185 10.53 23.30 -1.54
CA VAL A 185 11.83 23.10 -0.90
C VAL A 185 12.70 24.33 -1.05
N THR A 186 13.39 24.72 0.03
CA THR A 186 14.32 25.87 0.01
C THR A 186 15.71 25.50 -0.52
N LYS A 187 16.01 24.18 -0.63
CA LYS A 187 17.22 23.61 -1.22
C LYS A 187 16.89 22.28 -1.88
N LEU A 188 17.65 21.92 -2.92
CA LEU A 188 17.56 20.60 -3.54
C LEU A 188 18.17 19.51 -2.63
N PRO A 189 17.72 18.25 -2.74
CA PRO A 189 18.33 17.12 -2.03
C PRO A 189 19.85 17.10 -2.16
N GLY A 190 20.55 16.76 -1.07
CA GLY A 190 22.02 16.78 -1.04
C GLY A 190 22.65 18.16 -0.90
N ASN A 191 21.88 19.18 -0.47
CA ASN A 191 22.31 20.57 -0.37
C ASN A 191 22.77 21.17 -1.72
N ASN A 192 22.23 20.67 -2.83
CA ASN A 192 22.54 21.23 -4.14
C ASN A 192 22.01 22.68 -4.23
N PRO A 193 22.83 23.64 -4.70
CA PRO A 193 22.43 25.03 -4.86
C PRO A 193 21.32 25.16 -5.91
N VAL A 194 20.45 26.16 -5.71
CA VAL A 194 19.33 26.49 -6.62
C VAL A 194 19.69 27.70 -7.49
N ASP A 195 20.75 28.42 -7.12
CA ASP A 195 21.23 29.67 -7.69
C ASP A 195 22.34 29.44 -8.72
N GLY A 196 21.96 29.38 -10.00
CA GLY A 196 22.76 29.75 -11.20
C GLY A 196 24.11 29.06 -11.48
N GLU A 197 24.79 28.48 -10.51
CA GLU A 197 26.08 27.80 -10.66
C GLU A 197 25.87 26.33 -10.99
N ILE A 198 26.62 25.81 -11.98
CA ILE A 198 26.64 24.39 -12.29
C ILE A 198 27.23 23.66 -11.08
N ALA A 199 26.37 23.10 -10.24
CA ALA A 199 26.80 22.38 -9.05
C ALA A 199 27.59 21.12 -9.44
N THR A 200 28.85 21.04 -9.03
CA THR A 200 29.59 19.78 -9.03
C THR A 200 29.09 18.95 -7.86
N PRO A 201 28.61 17.71 -8.06
CA PRO A 201 28.14 16.87 -6.96
C PRO A 201 29.31 16.60 -6.02
N THR A 202 29.27 17.22 -4.83
CA THR A 202 30.23 16.93 -3.77
C THR A 202 29.82 15.63 -3.11
N ALA A 203 30.76 14.69 -2.98
CA ALA A 203 30.61 13.60 -2.02
C ALA A 203 30.76 14.20 -0.62
N SER A 204 29.72 14.84 -0.12
CA SER A 204 29.71 15.31 1.26
C SER A 204 29.13 14.21 2.15
N SER A 205 29.93 13.81 3.13
CA SER A 205 29.48 13.22 4.38
C SER A 205 28.20 13.91 4.83
N PHE A 206 27.17 13.15 5.22
CA PHE A 206 25.99 13.68 5.90
C PHE A 206 26.42 14.66 7.00
N SER A 207 26.39 15.96 6.69
CA SER A 207 26.55 17.01 7.68
C SER A 207 25.16 17.36 8.15
N ASN A 208 24.95 17.26 9.46
CA ASN A 208 23.74 17.69 10.13
C ASN A 208 23.45 19.15 9.78
N SER A 209 22.56 19.40 8.82
CA SER A 209 21.93 20.71 8.69
C SER A 209 20.71 20.72 9.61
N THR A 210 20.93 21.19 10.83
CA THR A 210 19.90 21.71 11.72
C THR A 210 19.09 22.80 11.02
N SER A 211 17.84 22.52 10.68
CA SER A 211 16.77 23.52 10.77
C SER A 211 16.44 23.71 12.25
N SER A 212 16.30 24.96 12.68
CA SER A 212 16.14 25.42 14.06
C SER A 212 15.31 24.51 14.97
N ALA A 213 16.00 23.74 15.81
CA ALA A 213 15.52 23.30 17.12
C ALA A 213 16.43 23.93 18.19
N GLY A 214 15.83 24.38 19.29
CA GLY A 214 16.44 25.23 20.31
C GLY A 214 17.73 24.67 20.93
N SER A 215 18.71 25.57 21.03
CA SER A 215 20.00 25.55 21.72
C SER A 215 20.14 24.59 22.93
N VAL A 216 21.19 23.76 22.90
CA VAL A 216 21.93 23.32 24.10
C VAL A 216 23.43 23.57 23.90
N ARG A 217 24.07 24.08 24.97
CA ARG A 217 25.48 24.49 25.04
C ARG A 217 26.47 23.32 24.99
N SER A 218 27.65 23.62 24.45
CA SER A 218 28.86 22.79 24.33
C SER A 218 29.59 22.54 25.66
N VAL A 219 30.29 21.42 25.73
CA VAL A 219 31.45 21.19 26.62
C VAL A 219 32.54 20.53 25.79
N ASP A 220 33.74 21.11 25.82
CA ASP A 220 34.89 20.81 24.97
C ASP A 220 35.70 19.55 25.40
N ASP A 221 36.35 18.96 24.38
CA ASP A 221 37.67 18.30 24.31
C ASP A 221 38.25 17.53 25.51
N VAL A 222 38.49 16.22 25.30
CA VAL A 222 39.71 15.52 25.75
C VAL A 222 40.16 14.51 24.68
N ALA A 223 41.48 14.47 24.48
CA ALA A 223 42.25 13.88 23.39
C ALA A 223 42.36 12.34 23.35
N LEU A 224 42.83 11.87 22.19
CA LEU A 224 43.24 10.50 21.84
C LEU A 224 44.30 9.90 22.78
N GLU A 225 44.18 8.58 23.01
CA GLU A 225 45.33 7.69 23.07
C GLU A 225 45.18 6.56 22.04
N THR A 226 46.28 6.35 21.32
CA THR A 226 46.53 5.32 20.31
C THR A 226 46.96 4.03 20.97
N GLU A 227 46.42 2.87 20.54
CA GLU A 227 47.19 1.63 20.51
C GLU A 227 46.97 0.89 19.19
N THR A 228 48.08 0.66 18.52
CA THR A 228 48.29 -0.23 17.38
C THR A 228 48.20 -1.68 17.85
N ASP A 229 47.46 -2.53 17.13
CA ASP A 229 47.91 -3.91 17.02
C ASP A 229 47.54 -4.53 15.67
N THR A 230 48.58 -5.06 15.01
CA THR A 230 48.54 -5.77 13.75
C THR A 230 48.42 -7.25 14.01
N SER A 231 47.38 -7.91 13.51
CA SER A 231 47.52 -9.30 13.09
C SER A 231 46.50 -9.68 12.02
N SER A 232 47.07 -10.24 10.95
CA SER A 232 46.42 -10.86 9.81
C SER A 232 45.91 -12.25 10.16
N VAL A 233 44.64 -12.55 9.90
CA VAL A 233 44.18 -13.92 9.65
C VAL A 233 43.12 -13.88 8.55
N ALA A 234 43.42 -14.55 7.45
CA ALA A 234 42.48 -14.85 6.38
C ALA A 234 41.48 -15.91 6.86
N GLY A 235 40.19 -15.68 6.64
CA GLY A 235 39.11 -16.63 6.88
C GLY A 235 37.93 -16.28 5.98
N GLU A 236 37.57 -17.22 5.12
CA GLU A 236 36.49 -17.16 4.14
C GLU A 236 35.15 -16.74 4.76
N ALA A 237 34.48 -15.77 4.14
CA ALA A 237 33.08 -15.47 4.39
C ALA A 237 32.26 -15.96 3.20
N ASP A 238 31.50 -17.03 3.42
CA ASP A 238 30.38 -17.43 2.58
C ASP A 238 29.40 -16.26 2.45
N THR A 239 29.27 -15.70 1.26
CA THR A 239 28.21 -14.76 0.92
C THR A 239 26.92 -15.53 0.64
N VAL A 240 26.05 -15.57 1.65
CA VAL A 240 24.63 -15.90 1.47
C VAL A 240 23.99 -14.75 0.66
N LEU A 241 23.70 -15.03 -0.62
CA LEU A 241 22.90 -14.17 -1.49
C LEU A 241 21.46 -14.03 -0.95
N PRO A 242 20.85 -12.82 -1.01
CA PRO A 242 19.42 -12.67 -0.74
C PRO A 242 18.59 -13.41 -1.79
N SER A 243 17.57 -14.15 -1.34
CA SER A 243 16.64 -14.87 -2.21
C SER A 243 15.83 -13.89 -3.05
N VAL A 244 15.96 -13.98 -4.37
CA VAL A 244 15.10 -13.29 -5.35
C VAL A 244 13.68 -13.85 -5.22
N HIS A 245 12.73 -13.01 -4.83
CA HIS A 245 11.31 -13.32 -4.90
C HIS A 245 10.90 -13.52 -6.37
N LYS A 246 10.40 -14.71 -6.71
CA LYS A 246 9.68 -14.95 -7.96
C LYS A 246 8.42 -14.08 -7.97
N SER A 247 8.26 -13.27 -9.02
CA SER A 247 6.98 -12.65 -9.35
C SER A 247 6.00 -13.74 -9.77
N ASP A 248 4.79 -13.71 -9.21
CA ASP A 248 3.69 -14.58 -9.63
C ASP A 248 3.13 -14.06 -10.95
N SER A 249 3.43 -14.76 -12.05
CA SER A 249 2.76 -14.60 -13.32
C SER A 249 1.47 -15.42 -13.36
N ASN A 250 0.33 -14.74 -13.30
CA ASN A 250 -0.95 -15.32 -13.70
C ASN A 250 -1.60 -14.42 -14.75
N CYS A 251 -1.03 -14.45 -15.96
CA CYS A 251 -1.70 -13.97 -17.16
C CYS A 251 -1.59 -15.09 -18.22
N LYS A 252 -2.68 -15.83 -18.44
CA LYS A 252 -2.73 -16.92 -19.42
C LYS A 252 -3.44 -16.45 -20.70
N PRO A 253 -2.84 -16.57 -21.90
CA PRO A 253 -3.59 -16.39 -23.13
C PRO A 253 -4.47 -17.63 -23.39
N LYS A 254 -5.78 -17.41 -23.59
CA LYS A 254 -6.68 -18.46 -24.10
C LYS A 254 -6.31 -18.75 -25.56
N SER A 255 -5.92 -19.99 -25.85
CA SER A 255 -5.75 -20.46 -27.23
C SER A 255 -7.13 -20.62 -27.89
N THR A 256 -7.32 -20.01 -29.06
CA THR A 256 -8.40 -20.40 -29.97
C THR A 256 -7.81 -20.74 -31.34
N ARG A 257 -7.99 -22.00 -31.73
CA ARG A 257 -7.63 -22.54 -33.03
C ARG A 257 -8.79 -22.26 -34.01
N SER A 258 -8.44 -21.59 -35.11
CA SER A 258 -9.04 -21.56 -36.45
C SER A 258 -10.54 -21.80 -36.62
N GLU A 259 -11.21 -20.85 -37.26
CA GLU A 259 -11.87 -21.09 -38.56
C GLU A 259 -11.94 -19.79 -39.36
N ALA A 260 -11.54 -19.88 -40.63
CA ALA A 260 -11.53 -18.78 -41.59
C ALA A 260 -12.85 -18.78 -42.36
N PHE A 261 -13.52 -17.63 -42.48
CA PHE A 261 -14.42 -17.34 -43.60
C PHE A 261 -14.31 -15.86 -44.00
N PHE A 262 -14.29 -15.65 -45.31
CA PHE A 262 -14.04 -14.40 -46.05
C PHE A 262 -15.32 -13.55 -46.22
N ALA A 263 -15.10 -12.23 -46.36
CA ALA A 263 -15.87 -11.23 -47.13
C ALA A 263 -17.32 -10.91 -46.68
N SER A 264 -17.91 -9.71 -46.83
CA SER A 264 -17.55 -8.38 -47.34
C SER A 264 -18.60 -7.38 -46.79
N GLU A 265 -18.35 -6.09 -46.99
CA GLU A 265 -19.31 -4.97 -46.85
C GLU A 265 -20.68 -5.22 -47.51
N VAL A 266 -21.74 -4.54 -47.03
CA VAL A 266 -22.48 -3.45 -47.71
C VAL A 266 -23.76 -3.11 -46.91
N ALA A 267 -24.02 -1.81 -46.77
CA ALA A 267 -25.24 -1.22 -46.19
C ALA A 267 -26.49 -1.42 -47.08
N ALA A 268 -27.67 -1.59 -46.48
CA ALA A 268 -28.95 -1.17 -47.08
C ALA A 268 -30.08 -1.16 -46.04
N GLU A 269 -30.75 0.00 -45.94
CA GLU A 269 -32.12 0.14 -45.45
C GLU A 269 -33.07 -0.78 -46.22
N LEU A 270 -34.12 -1.29 -45.57
CA LEU A 270 -35.42 -1.50 -46.21
C LEU A 270 -36.53 -1.53 -45.15
N ALA A 271 -37.47 -0.61 -45.31
CA ALA A 271 -38.68 -0.45 -44.52
C ALA A 271 -39.66 -1.62 -44.67
N PHE A 272 -40.36 -1.97 -43.60
CA PHE A 272 -41.61 -2.72 -43.68
C PHE A 272 -42.73 -2.05 -42.87
N ASN A 273 -43.81 -1.82 -43.61
CA ASN A 273 -45.03 -1.11 -43.28
C ASN A 273 -46.07 -2.11 -42.71
N ARG A 274 -46.57 -1.91 -41.48
CA ARG A 274 -47.80 -2.58 -40.98
C ARG A 274 -48.58 -1.69 -39.99
N PRO A 275 -49.92 -1.84 -39.91
CA PRO A 275 -50.85 -0.74 -39.66
C PRO A 275 -51.10 -0.45 -38.17
N ARG A 276 -51.45 0.83 -37.91
CA ARG A 276 -51.87 1.40 -36.63
C ARG A 276 -53.09 0.69 -36.04
N ALA A 277 -52.94 0.15 -34.84
CA ALA A 277 -54.05 -0.07 -33.92
C ALA A 277 -54.06 1.08 -32.90
N HIS A 278 -55.16 1.84 -32.86
CA HIS A 278 -55.44 2.83 -31.82
C HIS A 278 -55.70 2.12 -30.49
N PHE A 279 -54.84 2.38 -29.49
CA PHE A 279 -55.15 2.13 -28.09
C PHE A 279 -55.18 3.49 -27.36
N PRO A 280 -56.19 3.75 -26.52
CA PRO A 280 -56.36 5.04 -25.86
C PRO A 280 -55.24 5.28 -24.84
N ILE A 281 -54.61 6.45 -24.95
CA ILE A 281 -53.65 6.99 -24.00
C ILE A 281 -54.45 7.54 -22.82
N ASP A 282 -54.50 6.80 -21.72
CA ASP A 282 -54.78 7.40 -20.42
C ASP A 282 -54.16 6.57 -19.29
N LYS A 283 -52.86 6.78 -19.05
CA LYS A 283 -52.22 6.63 -17.74
C LYS A 283 -51.10 7.66 -17.65
N GLN A 284 -51.27 8.66 -16.81
CA GLN A 284 -50.13 9.43 -16.29
C GLN A 284 -49.07 8.43 -15.78
N PRO A 285 -47.78 8.63 -16.10
CA PRO A 285 -46.75 7.80 -15.51
C PRO A 285 -46.78 8.03 -14.00
N THR A 286 -47.23 7.01 -13.25
CA THR A 286 -46.90 6.91 -11.83
C THR A 286 -45.39 7.02 -11.74
N ARG A 287 -44.92 8.08 -11.08
CA ARG A 287 -43.51 8.31 -10.81
C ARG A 287 -43.03 7.09 -10.03
N ILE A 288 -42.38 6.15 -10.71
CA ILE A 288 -41.71 5.02 -10.06
C ILE A 288 -40.58 5.67 -9.26
N THR A 289 -40.80 5.88 -7.97
CA THR A 289 -39.72 6.24 -7.06
C THR A 289 -38.80 5.02 -6.99
N MET A 290 -37.66 5.12 -7.68
CA MET A 290 -36.55 4.18 -7.51
C MET A 290 -36.20 4.14 -6.01
N PRO A 291 -35.88 2.97 -5.45
CA PRO A 291 -35.46 2.90 -4.05
C PRO A 291 -34.16 3.69 -3.87
N SER A 292 -34.21 4.71 -3.01
CA SER A 292 -33.03 5.42 -2.50
C SER A 292 -32.45 4.70 -1.29
N TYR A 293 -31.22 5.02 -0.93
CA TYR A 293 -30.61 4.51 0.30
C TYR A 293 -29.66 5.52 0.94
N ARG A 294 -29.40 5.34 2.23
CA ARG A 294 -28.54 6.23 3.01
C ARG A 294 -27.16 5.64 3.22
N ARG A 295 -26.14 6.52 3.26
CA ARG A 295 -24.78 6.16 3.67
C ARG A 295 -24.08 7.31 4.38
N ILE A 296 -23.06 6.97 5.16
CA ILE A 296 -22.11 7.94 5.70
C ILE A 296 -21.10 8.32 4.62
N GLN A 297 -20.88 9.62 4.48
CA GLN A 297 -19.86 10.21 3.63
C GLN A 297 -18.90 11.05 4.48
N VAL A 298 -17.60 10.90 4.24
CA VAL A 298 -16.61 11.86 4.73
C VAL A 298 -16.54 13.01 3.73
N HIS A 299 -16.85 14.23 4.17
CA HIS A 299 -16.88 15.44 3.33
C HIS A 299 -15.77 16.44 3.70
N THR A 300 -15.09 16.26 4.83
CA THR A 300 -13.91 17.03 5.24
C THR A 300 -13.01 16.18 6.14
N TYR A 301 -11.72 16.50 6.20
CA TYR A 301 -10.80 15.79 7.07
C TYR A 301 -10.86 16.29 8.51
N SER A 302 -11.17 15.41 9.46
CA SER A 302 -11.14 15.70 10.88
C SER A 302 -11.02 14.43 11.72
N THR A 303 -10.45 14.56 12.92
CA THR A 303 -10.54 13.53 13.97
C THR A 303 -11.92 13.52 14.63
N ASP A 304 -12.67 14.63 14.54
CA ASP A 304 -14.06 14.72 14.98
C ASP A 304 -14.98 14.11 13.92
N PHE A 305 -15.53 12.93 14.22
CA PHE A 305 -16.37 12.17 13.30
C PHE A 305 -17.60 12.96 12.83
N LEU A 306 -18.24 13.72 13.73
CA LEU A 306 -19.43 14.51 13.40
C LEU A 306 -19.10 15.69 12.49
N LYS A 307 -17.92 16.30 12.65
CA LYS A 307 -17.48 17.36 11.74
C LYS A 307 -17.03 16.83 10.39
N ALA A 308 -16.46 15.62 10.36
CA ALA A 308 -15.93 15.02 9.15
C ALA A 308 -16.99 14.40 8.25
N THR A 309 -18.14 14.01 8.82
CA THR A 309 -19.11 13.15 8.15
C THR A 309 -20.53 13.70 8.09
N GLU A 310 -21.25 13.29 7.05
CA GLU A 310 -22.66 13.55 6.86
C GLU A 310 -23.39 12.28 6.40
N ILE A 311 -24.69 12.20 6.67
CA ILE A 311 -25.56 11.16 6.08
C ILE A 311 -26.04 11.69 4.73
N VAL A 312 -25.71 10.99 3.65
CA VAL A 312 -26.20 11.32 2.30
C VAL A 312 -27.25 10.30 1.86
N GLU A 313 -28.20 10.76 1.05
CA GLU A 313 -29.19 9.92 0.37
C GLU A 313 -28.77 9.73 -1.09
N GLU A 314 -28.59 8.48 -1.49
CA GLU A 314 -28.28 8.08 -2.85
C GLU A 314 -29.58 7.77 -3.59
N PRO A 315 -29.77 8.29 -4.82
CA PRO A 315 -31.06 8.22 -5.50
C PRO A 315 -31.41 6.82 -6.03
N GLU A 316 -30.42 5.93 -6.15
CA GLU A 316 -30.56 4.61 -6.74
C GLU A 316 -29.70 3.60 -5.98
N LEU A 317 -30.21 2.38 -5.77
CA LEU A 317 -29.42 1.27 -5.21
C LEU A 317 -28.20 0.95 -6.09
N PRO A 318 -27.07 0.52 -5.50
CA PRO A 318 -25.96 0.01 -6.28
C PRO A 318 -26.37 -1.25 -7.04
N THR A 319 -25.77 -1.47 -8.20
CA THR A 319 -25.92 -2.69 -9.00
C THR A 319 -24.70 -3.59 -8.83
N ALA A 320 -24.89 -4.89 -8.92
CA ALA A 320 -23.81 -5.86 -8.80
C ALA A 320 -23.10 -6.00 -10.16
N GLY A 321 -21.88 -5.46 -10.27
CA GLY A 321 -21.00 -5.74 -11.41
C GLY A 321 -20.54 -7.19 -11.46
N PRO A 322 -19.93 -7.65 -12.57
CA PRO A 322 -19.36 -8.99 -12.67
C PRO A 322 -18.41 -9.31 -11.50
N GLY A 323 -18.59 -10.49 -10.89
CA GLY A 323 -17.81 -10.93 -9.73
C GLY A 323 -18.18 -10.27 -8.38
N ASN A 324 -19.18 -9.39 -8.36
CA ASN A 324 -19.63 -8.67 -7.17
C ASN A 324 -21.05 -9.08 -6.74
N VAL A 325 -21.40 -8.70 -5.52
CA VAL A 325 -22.75 -8.79 -4.96
C VAL A 325 -23.14 -7.47 -4.32
N VAL A 326 -24.44 -7.19 -4.20
CA VAL A 326 -24.94 -6.09 -3.37
C VAL A 326 -25.48 -6.65 -2.07
N VAL A 327 -25.05 -6.06 -0.96
CA VAL A 327 -25.48 -6.45 0.39
C VAL A 327 -26.32 -5.33 1.00
N GLU A 328 -27.53 -5.65 1.46
CA GLU A 328 -28.32 -4.83 2.37
C GLU A 328 -27.79 -5.02 3.80
N ASN A 329 -27.11 -4.01 4.32
CA ASN A 329 -26.47 -4.07 5.62
C ASN A 329 -27.48 -3.96 6.76
N ARG A 330 -27.27 -4.77 7.79
CA ARG A 330 -28.09 -4.82 9.02
C ARG A 330 -27.26 -4.59 10.28
N PHE A 331 -25.96 -4.86 10.21
CA PHE A 331 -25.01 -4.64 11.28
C PHE A 331 -23.74 -4.00 10.74
N LEU A 332 -23.27 -2.95 11.39
CA LEU A 332 -22.03 -2.24 11.05
C LEU A 332 -21.00 -2.46 12.15
N GLY A 333 -19.77 -2.76 11.79
CA GLY A 333 -18.67 -2.88 12.76
C GLY A 333 -17.94 -1.55 12.94
N ILE A 334 -17.76 -1.14 14.20
CA ILE A 334 -17.03 0.08 14.55
C ILE A 334 -15.56 -0.25 14.83
N ASN A 335 -14.64 0.53 14.26
CA ASN A 335 -13.21 0.38 14.36
C ASN A 335 -12.52 1.65 14.86
N ALA A 336 -11.44 1.48 15.62
CA ALA A 336 -10.59 2.61 16.02
C ALA A 336 -10.00 3.34 14.79
N THR A 337 -9.81 2.64 13.67
CA THR A 337 -9.29 3.23 12.43
C THR A 337 -10.37 3.97 11.61
N ASP A 338 -11.65 3.93 12.00
CA ASP A 338 -12.67 4.71 11.29
C ASP A 338 -12.37 6.22 11.40
N VAL A 339 -11.79 6.68 12.51
CA VAL A 339 -11.29 8.06 12.64
C VAL A 339 -10.08 8.32 11.73
N ASN A 340 -9.24 7.32 11.46
CA ASN A 340 -8.18 7.49 10.46
C ASN A 340 -8.72 7.58 9.04
N ILE A 341 -9.92 7.05 8.77
CA ILE A 341 -10.61 7.30 7.50
C ILE A 341 -11.10 8.75 7.47
N THR A 342 -11.68 9.24 8.56
CA THR A 342 -12.21 10.61 8.61
C THR A 342 -11.12 11.69 8.64
N ASN A 343 -9.92 11.41 9.16
CA ASN A 343 -8.83 12.38 9.24
C ASN A 343 -7.84 12.31 8.05
N GLY A 344 -8.07 11.43 7.07
CA GLY A 344 -7.21 11.23 5.90
C GLY A 344 -6.02 10.30 6.11
N GLY A 345 -5.73 9.89 7.35
CA GLY A 345 -4.62 9.00 7.72
C GLY A 345 -4.73 7.56 7.22
N TYR A 346 -5.87 7.18 6.64
CA TYR A 346 -6.06 5.87 5.98
C TYR A 346 -5.47 5.80 4.56
N GLY A 347 -4.85 6.89 4.08
CA GLY A 347 -4.21 6.95 2.75
C GLY A 347 -5.19 7.14 1.59
N ARG A 348 -6.39 7.67 1.88
CA ARG A 348 -7.36 8.11 0.87
C ARG A 348 -7.43 9.63 0.90
N THR A 349 -6.99 10.26 -0.18
CA THR A 349 -6.68 11.70 -0.19
C THR A 349 -7.70 12.55 -0.95
N THR A 350 -8.64 11.96 -1.69
CA THR A 350 -9.67 12.70 -2.43
C THR A 350 -11.05 12.60 -1.77
N LEU A 351 -11.56 13.73 -1.28
CA LEU A 351 -12.94 13.87 -0.78
C LEU A 351 -13.94 13.99 -1.94
N PRO A 352 -15.19 13.52 -1.78
CA PRO A 352 -15.71 12.80 -0.61
C PRO A 352 -15.26 11.33 -0.56
N VAL A 353 -15.11 10.79 0.64
CA VAL A 353 -14.70 9.39 0.87
C VAL A 353 -15.83 8.58 1.51
N LYS A 354 -16.05 7.34 1.05
CA LYS A 354 -16.98 6.39 1.69
C LYS A 354 -16.43 5.94 3.06
N CYS A 355 -17.27 5.87 4.09
CA CYS A 355 -16.85 5.57 5.47
C CYS A 355 -17.18 4.13 5.93
N GLY A 356 -16.46 3.64 6.94
CA GLY A 356 -16.65 2.30 7.54
C GLY A 356 -15.99 1.16 6.78
N LEU A 357 -15.66 0.08 7.47
CA LEU A 357 -14.83 -1.02 6.94
C LEU A 357 -15.46 -2.41 6.89
N GLU A 358 -16.52 -2.66 7.64
CA GLU A 358 -17.12 -3.99 7.73
C GLU A 358 -18.59 -3.94 8.13
N ALA A 359 -19.34 -4.92 7.64
CA ALA A 359 -20.76 -5.07 7.93
C ALA A 359 -21.19 -6.54 7.82
N ALA A 360 -22.40 -6.81 8.30
CA ALA A 360 -23.15 -8.02 8.00
C ALA A 360 -24.58 -7.66 7.56
N GLY A 361 -25.14 -8.47 6.68
CA GLY A 361 -26.37 -8.16 5.96
C GLY A 361 -26.88 -9.32 5.12
N VAL A 362 -27.76 -9.00 4.18
CA VAL A 362 -28.39 -9.95 3.26
C VAL A 362 -28.02 -9.59 1.83
N VAL A 363 -27.64 -10.58 1.03
CA VAL A 363 -27.39 -10.37 -0.41
C VAL A 363 -28.70 -10.07 -1.11
N VAL A 364 -28.79 -8.94 -1.81
CA VAL A 364 -29.99 -8.50 -2.55
C VAL A 364 -29.80 -8.54 -4.06
N GLU A 365 -28.56 -8.54 -4.55
CA GLU A 365 -28.22 -8.67 -5.96
C GLU A 365 -26.91 -9.43 -6.13
N VAL A 366 -26.79 -10.19 -7.22
CA VAL A 366 -25.61 -11.00 -7.56
C VAL A 366 -25.24 -10.72 -9.01
N GLY A 367 -23.99 -10.32 -9.25
CA GLY A 367 -23.47 -10.02 -10.58
C GLY A 367 -23.05 -11.26 -11.35
N GLU A 368 -22.73 -11.07 -12.62
CA GLU A 368 -22.28 -12.14 -13.52
C GLU A 368 -21.02 -12.85 -12.99
N GLY A 369 -20.94 -14.18 -13.12
CA GLY A 369 -19.77 -14.98 -12.73
C GLY A 369 -19.67 -15.32 -11.24
N VAL A 370 -20.66 -14.95 -10.43
CA VAL A 370 -20.76 -15.37 -9.02
C VAL A 370 -21.65 -16.61 -8.91
N GLU A 371 -21.05 -17.76 -8.56
CA GLU A 371 -21.75 -19.05 -8.52
C GLU A 371 -22.12 -19.50 -7.08
N ASP A 372 -21.28 -19.20 -6.09
CA ASP A 372 -21.38 -19.74 -4.73
C ASP A 372 -22.21 -18.89 -3.75
N ILE A 373 -22.74 -17.75 -4.21
CA ILE A 373 -23.51 -16.78 -3.42
C ILE A 373 -24.80 -16.46 -4.18
N LYS A 374 -25.92 -16.44 -3.46
CA LYS A 374 -27.24 -16.13 -4.04
C LYS A 374 -27.96 -15.04 -3.25
N VAL A 375 -28.92 -14.40 -3.92
CA VAL A 375 -29.87 -13.48 -3.27
C VAL A 375 -30.54 -14.18 -2.08
N GLY A 376 -30.61 -13.50 -0.95
CA GLY A 376 -31.12 -14.00 0.32
C GLY A 376 -30.07 -14.66 1.23
N ASP A 377 -28.83 -14.85 0.77
CA ASP A 377 -27.75 -15.34 1.65
C ASP A 377 -27.42 -14.30 2.73
N ASN A 378 -27.28 -14.75 3.98
CA ASN A 378 -26.80 -13.94 5.08
C ASN A 378 -25.27 -13.90 5.03
N VAL A 379 -24.69 -12.71 5.10
CA VAL A 379 -23.25 -12.52 4.87
C VAL A 379 -22.63 -11.54 5.84
N ALA A 380 -21.33 -11.67 6.05
CA ALA A 380 -20.46 -10.66 6.63
C ALA A 380 -19.27 -10.40 5.70
N TYR A 381 -18.75 -9.17 5.70
CA TYR A 381 -17.61 -8.80 4.85
C TYR A 381 -16.79 -7.67 5.46
N SER A 382 -15.61 -7.43 4.86
CA SER A 382 -14.86 -6.19 5.05
C SER A 382 -14.66 -5.47 3.73
N ASN A 383 -15.20 -4.27 3.61
CA ASN A 383 -15.02 -3.40 2.45
C ASN A 383 -15.22 -1.95 2.89
N ILE A 384 -14.46 -1.04 2.30
CA ILE A 384 -14.64 0.38 2.62
C ILE A 384 -15.98 0.89 2.10
N GLY A 385 -16.64 1.75 2.87
CA GLY A 385 -18.00 2.20 2.58
C GLY A 385 -19.07 1.37 3.26
N ALA A 386 -18.69 0.49 4.20
CA ALA A 386 -19.62 -0.35 4.94
C ALA A 386 -20.65 0.45 5.75
N PHE A 387 -20.37 1.71 6.12
CA PHE A 387 -21.38 2.58 6.76
C PHE A 387 -22.39 3.07 5.72
N SER A 388 -23.21 2.15 5.25
CA SER A 388 -24.20 2.32 4.21
C SER A 388 -25.29 1.26 4.36
N GLU A 389 -26.53 1.60 3.99
CA GLU A 389 -27.63 0.62 3.94
C GLU A 389 -27.41 -0.43 2.84
N TYR A 390 -26.78 -0.07 1.72
CA TYR A 390 -26.48 -0.98 0.62
C TYR A 390 -25.06 -0.77 0.10
N LEU A 391 -24.32 -1.86 -0.09
CA LEU A 391 -22.98 -1.78 -0.65
C LEU A 391 -22.71 -2.89 -1.66
N GLU A 392 -22.10 -2.51 -2.78
CA GLU A 392 -21.48 -3.46 -3.70
C GLU A 392 -20.15 -3.98 -3.12
N VAL A 393 -20.00 -5.30 -3.07
CA VAL A 393 -18.87 -5.99 -2.46
C VAL A 393 -18.38 -7.09 -3.39
N PRO A 394 -17.06 -7.24 -3.60
CA PRO A 394 -16.51 -8.38 -4.30
C PRO A 394 -16.91 -9.69 -3.64
N ALA A 395 -17.41 -10.65 -4.42
CA ALA A 395 -17.82 -11.97 -3.94
C ALA A 395 -16.69 -12.68 -3.17
N SER A 396 -15.43 -12.43 -3.54
CA SER A 396 -14.24 -12.96 -2.87
C SER A 396 -14.04 -12.49 -1.42
N LYS A 397 -14.75 -11.45 -0.97
CA LYS A 397 -14.69 -10.92 0.40
C LYS A 397 -15.87 -11.34 1.27
N ILE A 398 -16.81 -12.12 0.71
CA ILE A 398 -18.04 -12.51 1.38
C ILE A 398 -17.80 -13.74 2.26
N ILE A 399 -18.26 -13.67 3.49
CA ILE A 399 -18.37 -14.81 4.39
C ILE A 399 -19.85 -15.13 4.56
N LYS A 400 -20.27 -16.33 4.18
CA LYS A 400 -21.65 -16.78 4.40
C LYS A 400 -21.87 -17.13 5.86
N SER A 401 -23.04 -16.79 6.35
CA SER A 401 -23.56 -17.15 7.66
C SER A 401 -24.86 -17.94 7.49
N PRO A 402 -25.13 -18.97 8.31
CA PRO A 402 -26.41 -19.68 8.26
C PRO A 402 -27.59 -18.78 8.66
N GLU A 403 -27.34 -17.80 9.51
CA GLU A 403 -28.34 -16.84 9.99
C GLU A 403 -27.82 -15.40 9.93
N LEU A 404 -28.73 -14.44 9.82
CA LEU A 404 -28.40 -13.03 9.89
C LEU A 404 -27.98 -12.67 11.32
N SER A 405 -26.69 -12.46 11.52
CA SER A 405 -26.13 -12.25 12.85
C SER A 405 -24.90 -11.34 12.78
N PRO A 406 -24.66 -10.48 13.79
CA PRO A 406 -23.43 -9.71 13.88
C PRO A 406 -22.23 -10.58 14.28
N ALA A 407 -22.43 -11.86 14.65
CA ALA A 407 -21.40 -12.73 15.22
C ALA A 407 -20.14 -12.92 14.35
N LEU A 408 -20.28 -12.80 13.03
CA LEU A 408 -19.14 -12.92 12.10
C LEU A 408 -18.43 -11.59 11.84
N VAL A 409 -19.06 -10.44 12.11
CA VAL A 409 -18.47 -9.11 11.91
C VAL A 409 -17.09 -9.01 12.59
N PRO A 410 -16.92 -9.36 13.89
CA PRO A 410 -15.61 -9.30 14.55
C PRO A 410 -14.48 -10.06 13.83
N LEU A 411 -14.79 -11.06 13.01
CA LEU A 411 -13.78 -11.86 12.31
C LEU A 411 -13.27 -11.18 11.02
N THR A 412 -14.10 -10.37 10.35
CA THR A 412 -13.82 -9.86 9.00
C THR A 412 -12.72 -8.81 8.98
N VAL A 413 -12.51 -8.10 10.10
CA VAL A 413 -11.38 -7.18 10.32
C VAL A 413 -10.54 -7.63 11.50
N CYS A 414 -11.10 -7.66 12.70
CA CYS A 414 -10.33 -7.82 13.93
C CYS A 414 -9.71 -9.21 14.07
N GLY A 415 -10.49 -10.27 13.90
CA GLY A 415 -10.00 -11.65 14.01
C GLY A 415 -8.90 -11.96 13.01
N VAL A 416 -9.14 -11.67 11.73
CA VAL A 416 -8.16 -11.95 10.67
C VAL A 416 -6.89 -11.11 10.82
N SER A 417 -7.00 -9.85 11.27
CA SER A 417 -5.83 -9.01 11.53
C SER A 417 -4.99 -9.54 12.69
N ALA A 418 -5.61 -9.99 13.80
CA ALA A 418 -4.88 -10.61 14.91
C ALA A 418 -4.16 -11.89 14.47
N SER A 419 -4.87 -12.74 13.73
CA SER A 419 -4.37 -14.02 13.23
C SER A 419 -3.16 -13.86 12.30
N LEU A 420 -3.23 -12.90 11.37
CA LEU A 420 -2.14 -12.57 10.45
C LEU A 420 -0.97 -11.90 11.17
N ALA A 421 -1.24 -10.94 12.06
CA ALA A 421 -0.20 -10.23 12.78
C ALA A 421 0.63 -11.17 13.66
N LEU A 422 -0.02 -12.05 14.44
CA LEU A 422 0.67 -13.03 15.27
C LEU A 422 1.51 -14.02 14.45
N ASP A 423 1.03 -14.41 13.27
CA ASP A 423 1.74 -15.34 12.38
C ASP A 423 2.87 -14.67 11.62
N LYS A 424 2.57 -13.64 10.81
CA LYS A 424 3.51 -13.06 9.84
C LYS A 424 4.48 -12.06 10.44
N ALA A 425 4.01 -11.20 11.34
CA ALA A 425 4.88 -10.23 12.01
C ALA A 425 5.43 -10.81 13.31
N GLY A 426 4.57 -11.47 14.09
CA GLY A 426 4.93 -12.07 15.35
C GLY A 426 5.81 -13.30 15.21
N GLU A 427 5.65 -14.09 14.14
CA GLU A 427 6.24 -15.43 14.01
C GLU A 427 6.04 -16.24 15.30
N MET A 428 4.84 -16.13 15.88
CA MET A 428 4.52 -16.63 17.21
C MET A 428 4.78 -18.14 17.31
N LYS A 429 5.49 -18.54 18.35
CA LYS A 429 5.75 -19.96 18.66
C LYS A 429 4.94 -20.36 19.88
N SER A 430 5.10 -21.62 20.30
CA SER A 430 4.57 -22.14 21.56
C SER A 430 5.56 -21.95 22.71
N ASN A 431 5.05 -21.93 23.95
CA ASN A 431 5.82 -21.74 25.18
C ASN A 431 6.52 -20.37 25.29
N GLU A 432 5.94 -19.34 24.66
CA GLU A 432 6.38 -17.95 24.76
C GLU A 432 5.55 -17.20 25.81
N THR A 433 6.13 -16.14 26.39
CA THR A 433 5.42 -15.12 27.16
C THR A 433 4.89 -14.06 26.20
N VAL A 434 3.58 -14.04 25.99
CA VAL A 434 2.92 -13.15 25.02
C VAL A 434 2.16 -12.04 25.74
N PHE A 435 2.52 -10.79 25.48
CA PHE A 435 1.79 -9.62 25.96
C PHE A 435 0.82 -9.09 24.92
N VAL A 436 -0.39 -8.70 25.32
CA VAL A 436 -1.39 -8.07 24.46
C VAL A 436 -1.90 -6.77 25.11
N SER A 437 -1.71 -5.63 24.44
CA SER A 437 -2.37 -4.37 24.83
C SER A 437 -3.80 -4.29 24.29
N ALA A 438 -4.64 -3.47 24.94
CA ALA A 438 -6.08 -3.39 24.65
C ALA A 438 -6.75 -4.79 24.57
N ALA A 439 -6.33 -5.71 25.43
CA ALA A 439 -6.61 -7.14 25.31
C ALA A 439 -8.09 -7.50 25.32
N ALA A 440 -8.92 -6.73 26.03
CA ALA A 440 -10.37 -6.95 26.10
C ALA A 440 -11.14 -6.28 24.93
N GLY A 441 -10.44 -5.61 24.02
CA GLY A 441 -11.03 -4.91 22.88
C GLY A 441 -11.33 -5.80 21.68
N ALA A 442 -11.76 -5.18 20.58
CA ALA A 442 -12.24 -5.86 19.38
C ALA A 442 -11.21 -6.82 18.75
N THR A 443 -9.95 -6.39 18.59
CA THR A 443 -8.85 -7.22 18.06
C THR A 443 -8.11 -7.97 19.16
N GLY A 444 -7.86 -7.32 20.31
CA GLY A 444 -7.11 -7.90 21.43
C GLY A 444 -7.69 -9.22 21.92
N GLN A 445 -9.03 -9.36 21.92
CA GLN A 445 -9.70 -10.59 22.34
C GLN A 445 -9.30 -11.80 21.48
N PHE A 446 -9.00 -11.59 20.21
CA PHE A 446 -8.55 -12.66 19.32
C PHE A 446 -7.07 -12.95 19.54
N ALA A 447 -6.25 -11.90 19.69
CA ALA A 447 -4.82 -12.07 19.93
C ALA A 447 -4.55 -12.91 21.19
N VAL A 448 -5.25 -12.63 22.30
CA VAL A 448 -5.10 -13.42 23.53
C VAL A 448 -5.54 -14.86 23.36
N GLN A 449 -6.68 -15.11 22.73
CA GLN A 449 -7.20 -16.47 22.55
C GLN A 449 -6.30 -17.29 21.61
N LEU A 450 -5.82 -16.70 20.51
CA LEU A 450 -4.93 -17.37 19.56
C LEU A 450 -3.57 -17.68 20.20
N ALA A 451 -3.02 -16.78 21.00
CA ALA A 451 -1.79 -17.05 21.75
C ALA A 451 -1.99 -18.18 22.77
N ARG A 452 -3.13 -18.21 23.48
CA ARG A 452 -3.48 -19.32 24.38
C ARG A 452 -3.61 -20.65 23.65
N LEU A 453 -4.32 -20.67 22.52
CA LEU A 453 -4.46 -21.87 21.69
C LEU A 453 -3.13 -22.38 21.13
N ALA A 454 -2.14 -21.49 20.96
CA ALA A 454 -0.78 -21.85 20.58
C ALA A 454 0.09 -22.38 21.74
N GLY A 455 -0.44 -22.47 22.96
CA GLY A 455 0.28 -22.98 24.12
C GLY A 455 1.19 -21.95 24.80
N ASN A 456 0.86 -20.66 24.70
CA ASN A 456 1.64 -19.59 25.32
C ASN A 456 1.09 -19.18 26.69
N HIS A 457 1.96 -18.58 27.49
CA HIS A 457 1.58 -17.81 28.68
C HIS A 457 1.18 -16.40 28.24
N VAL A 458 -0.03 -15.97 28.54
CA VAL A 458 -0.59 -14.73 27.99
C VAL A 458 -0.87 -13.70 29.09
N ILE A 459 -0.30 -12.52 28.89
CA ILE A 459 -0.50 -11.31 29.69
C ILE A 459 -1.43 -10.38 28.90
N GLY A 460 -2.51 -9.91 29.51
CA GLY A 460 -3.50 -9.05 28.85
C GLY A 460 -3.73 -7.74 29.61
N ALA A 461 -3.37 -6.60 29.03
CA ALA A 461 -3.60 -5.30 29.65
C ALA A 461 -4.96 -4.71 29.28
N CYS A 462 -5.71 -4.22 30.27
CA CYS A 462 -7.04 -3.63 30.10
C CYS A 462 -7.36 -2.54 31.14
N SER A 463 -8.50 -1.86 30.99
CA SER A 463 -8.82 -0.61 31.69
C SER A 463 -9.86 -0.71 32.82
N SER A 464 -10.36 -1.91 33.14
CA SER A 464 -11.38 -2.10 34.20
C SER A 464 -11.37 -3.53 34.75
N ASP A 465 -11.93 -3.72 35.94
CA ASP A 465 -12.05 -5.05 36.54
C ASP A 465 -13.03 -5.94 35.78
N GLU A 466 -14.08 -5.37 35.19
CA GLU A 466 -15.00 -6.09 34.30
C GLU A 466 -14.25 -6.68 33.10
N LYS A 467 -13.30 -5.92 32.54
CA LYS A 467 -12.41 -6.41 31.47
C LYS A 467 -11.43 -7.47 31.97
N VAL A 468 -10.95 -7.36 33.21
CA VAL A 468 -10.15 -8.41 33.84
C VAL A 468 -10.94 -9.72 33.90
N GLU A 469 -12.17 -9.70 34.38
CA GLU A 469 -13.03 -10.90 34.43
C GLU A 469 -13.33 -11.45 33.04
N TYR A 470 -13.57 -10.58 32.06
CA TYR A 470 -13.71 -10.99 30.66
C TYR A 470 -12.47 -11.72 30.16
N LEU A 471 -11.27 -11.18 30.38
CA LEU A 471 -10.00 -11.81 29.96
C LEU A 471 -9.75 -13.15 30.65
N LYS A 472 -10.08 -13.26 31.95
CA LYS A 472 -10.05 -14.56 32.66
C LYS A 472 -10.97 -15.58 31.97
N SER A 473 -12.16 -15.16 31.54
CA SER A 473 -13.11 -16.04 30.82
C SER A 473 -12.63 -16.48 29.43
N LEU A 474 -11.62 -15.80 28.87
CA LEU A 474 -10.91 -16.16 27.64
C LEU A 474 -9.66 -17.01 27.91
N GLY A 475 -9.36 -17.30 29.18
CA GLY A 475 -8.23 -18.12 29.59
C GLY A 475 -6.90 -17.37 29.65
N VAL A 476 -6.89 -16.03 29.70
CA VAL A 476 -5.68 -15.21 29.90
C VAL A 476 -5.07 -15.54 31.27
N ASP A 477 -3.77 -15.83 31.29
CA ASP A 477 -3.08 -16.23 32.52
C ASP A 477 -2.88 -15.04 33.47
N ARG A 478 -2.50 -13.88 32.93
CA ARG A 478 -2.34 -12.64 33.71
C ARG A 478 -3.04 -11.44 33.08
N PRO A 479 -4.33 -11.23 33.37
CA PRO A 479 -4.99 -9.98 33.08
C PRO A 479 -4.52 -8.89 34.05
N ILE A 480 -4.24 -7.69 33.54
CA ILE A 480 -3.76 -6.53 34.30
C ILE A 480 -4.72 -5.37 34.08
N ASN A 481 -5.25 -4.81 35.18
CA ASN A 481 -5.97 -3.54 35.11
C ASN A 481 -4.96 -2.39 35.31
N TYR A 482 -4.47 -1.82 34.21
CA TYR A 482 -3.43 -0.78 34.25
C TYR A 482 -3.89 0.55 34.88
N LYS A 483 -5.18 0.69 35.23
CA LYS A 483 -5.68 1.83 36.02
C LYS A 483 -5.55 1.63 37.54
N LYS A 484 -5.24 0.41 37.99
CA LYS A 484 -5.10 0.04 39.40
C LYS A 484 -3.73 -0.52 39.74
N GLU A 485 -3.08 -1.13 38.77
CA GLU A 485 -1.76 -1.74 38.89
C GLU A 485 -0.76 -0.98 38.01
N ASP A 486 0.45 -0.75 38.51
CA ASP A 486 1.56 -0.25 37.69
C ASP A 486 2.02 -1.36 36.75
N LEU A 487 1.68 -1.23 35.47
CA LEU A 487 1.99 -2.23 34.45
C LEU A 487 3.49 -2.53 34.38
N ASN A 488 4.36 -1.52 34.45
CA ASN A 488 5.80 -1.73 34.31
C ASN A 488 6.35 -2.46 35.54
N ALA A 489 5.90 -2.08 36.74
CA ALA A 489 6.28 -2.77 37.97
C ALA A 489 5.84 -4.24 37.94
N VAL A 490 4.59 -4.51 37.56
CA VAL A 490 4.05 -5.87 37.42
C VAL A 490 4.86 -6.70 36.43
N LEU A 491 5.15 -6.16 35.24
CA LEU A 491 5.93 -6.87 34.23
C LEU A 491 7.33 -7.22 34.76
N LYS A 492 8.00 -6.28 35.42
CA LYS A 492 9.35 -6.48 35.95
C LYS A 492 9.41 -7.47 37.12
N GLU A 493 8.41 -7.46 37.99
CA GLU A 493 8.39 -8.28 39.21
C GLU A 493 7.93 -9.71 38.92
N GLU A 494 6.89 -9.88 38.10
CA GLU A 494 6.28 -11.20 37.84
C GLU A 494 6.94 -11.93 36.66
N TYR A 495 7.61 -11.22 35.74
CA TYR A 495 8.19 -11.79 34.52
C TYR A 495 9.70 -11.53 34.43
N PRO A 496 10.52 -12.20 35.26
CA PRO A 496 11.98 -12.01 35.26
C PRO A 496 12.67 -12.47 33.96
N ASN A 497 11.97 -13.26 33.13
CA ASN A 497 12.41 -13.67 31.80
C ASN A 497 11.89 -12.74 30.69
N ASP A 498 11.27 -11.62 31.05
CA ASP A 498 10.75 -10.60 30.14
C ASP A 498 9.68 -11.17 29.14
N ILE A 499 9.27 -10.37 28.16
CA ILE A 499 8.24 -10.68 27.15
C ILE A 499 8.89 -11.15 25.85
N ASP A 500 8.49 -12.33 25.34
CA ASP A 500 9.00 -12.87 24.06
C ASP A 500 8.31 -12.24 22.84
N LEU A 501 7.01 -11.99 22.96
CA LEU A 501 6.19 -11.41 21.89
C LEU A 501 5.17 -10.45 22.46
N ALA A 502 5.10 -9.24 21.91
CA ALA A 502 4.08 -8.26 22.25
C ALA A 502 3.21 -7.92 21.05
N PHE A 503 1.90 -8.01 21.21
CA PHE A 503 0.90 -7.44 20.32
C PHE A 503 0.54 -6.04 20.85
N GLU A 504 1.14 -5.00 20.29
CA GLU A 504 1.03 -3.63 20.80
C GLU A 504 0.23 -2.75 19.82
N GLY A 505 -0.94 -2.27 20.25
CA GLY A 505 -1.85 -1.43 19.47
C GLY A 505 -2.20 -0.08 20.10
N VAL A 506 -1.61 0.28 21.24
CA VAL A 506 -1.98 1.46 22.03
C VAL A 506 -0.99 2.61 21.87
N GLY A 507 0.32 2.38 21.89
CA GLY A 507 1.35 3.44 21.92
C GLY A 507 1.59 4.05 23.32
N GLY A 508 2.39 5.12 23.40
CA GLY A 508 2.66 5.84 24.65
C GLY A 508 3.28 5.00 25.77
N ASP A 509 2.82 5.24 27.01
CA ASP A 509 3.32 4.54 28.21
C ASP A 509 3.12 3.02 28.15
N MET A 510 2.09 2.55 27.46
CA MET A 510 1.86 1.12 27.23
C MET A 510 3.01 0.52 26.40
N PHE A 511 3.34 1.17 25.27
CA PHE A 511 4.45 0.78 24.43
C PHE A 511 5.77 0.86 25.19
N LYS A 512 5.97 1.92 26.00
CA LYS A 512 7.17 2.06 26.83
C LYS A 512 7.32 0.92 27.84
N ALA A 513 6.25 0.52 28.54
CA ALA A 513 6.29 -0.58 29.49
C ALA A 513 6.64 -1.91 28.81
N VAL A 514 6.11 -2.16 27.61
CA VAL A 514 6.47 -3.34 26.79
C VAL A 514 7.92 -3.29 26.36
N LEU A 515 8.35 -2.17 25.77
CA LEU A 515 9.73 -1.93 25.37
C LEU A 515 10.68 -2.14 26.55
N ASP A 516 10.25 -1.76 27.75
CA ASP A 516 11.08 -1.84 28.94
C ASP A 516 11.31 -3.26 29.45
N ASN A 517 10.38 -4.17 29.16
CA ASN A 517 10.35 -5.55 29.65
C ASN A 517 10.33 -6.53 28.46
N ILE A 518 10.97 -6.18 27.34
CA ILE A 518 11.13 -7.08 26.19
C ILE A 518 12.33 -8.01 26.39
N ALA A 519 12.12 -9.29 26.09
CA ALA A 519 13.13 -10.33 26.25
C ALA A 519 14.25 -10.21 25.22
N ILE A 520 15.35 -10.94 25.46
CA ILE A 520 16.39 -11.10 24.45
C ILE A 520 15.77 -11.82 23.24
N PHE A 521 15.98 -11.28 22.05
CA PHE A 521 15.31 -11.70 20.80
C PHE A 521 13.79 -11.49 20.76
N GLY A 522 13.24 -10.76 21.73
CA GLY A 522 11.81 -10.48 21.80
C GLY A 522 11.33 -9.63 20.62
N ARG A 523 10.04 -9.74 20.31
CA ARG A 523 9.41 -9.10 19.14
C ARG A 523 8.23 -8.25 19.58
N ILE A 524 8.19 -7.01 19.15
CA ILE A 524 7.05 -6.12 19.36
C ILE A 524 6.37 -5.92 18.00
N ILE A 525 5.16 -6.46 17.86
CA ILE A 525 4.28 -6.15 16.74
C ILE A 525 3.71 -4.76 16.98
N VAL A 526 4.04 -3.82 16.09
CA VAL A 526 3.40 -2.51 16.03
C VAL A 526 2.13 -2.66 15.21
N PHE A 527 1.02 -2.93 15.90
CA PHE A 527 -0.30 -3.14 15.30
C PHE A 527 -1.07 -1.83 15.09
N GLY A 528 -0.83 -0.84 15.96
CA GLY A 528 -1.48 0.46 15.92
C GLY A 528 -1.04 1.34 17.08
N ASN A 529 -1.65 2.52 17.18
CA ASN A 529 -1.36 3.55 18.17
C ASN A 529 -2.66 4.27 18.55
N CYS A 530 -3.65 3.50 19.02
CA CYS A 530 -5.02 3.98 19.16
C CYS A 530 -5.20 5.15 20.15
N SER A 531 -4.24 5.37 21.06
CA SER A 531 -4.24 6.54 21.93
C SER A 531 -4.17 7.86 21.17
N HIS A 532 -3.67 7.87 19.93
CA HIS A 532 -3.43 9.08 19.15
C HIS A 532 -4.48 9.39 18.07
N TYR A 533 -5.40 8.47 17.77
CA TYR A 533 -6.31 8.64 16.63
C TYR A 533 -7.31 9.78 16.83
N HIS A 534 -7.74 10.04 18.07
CA HIS A 534 -8.77 11.06 18.35
C HIS A 534 -8.23 12.49 18.50
N GLY A 535 -6.92 12.73 18.32
CA GLY A 535 -6.33 14.07 18.37
C GLY A 535 -6.15 14.67 19.77
N ASP A 536 -6.66 14.01 20.82
CA ASP A 536 -6.50 14.44 22.22
C ASP A 536 -5.16 13.99 22.85
N ALA A 537 -4.36 13.22 22.11
CA ALA A 537 -3.05 12.79 22.59
C ALA A 537 -2.06 13.97 22.55
N GLY A 538 -1.38 14.20 23.67
CA GLY A 538 -0.22 15.09 23.70
C GLY A 538 0.91 14.59 22.79
N THR A 539 2.04 15.30 22.81
CA THR A 539 3.25 14.83 22.12
C THR A 539 3.74 13.54 22.76
N ASP A 540 3.65 12.41 22.05
CA ASP A 540 4.27 11.16 22.49
C ASP A 540 5.79 11.37 22.58
N PRO A 541 6.47 10.98 23.67
CA PRO A 541 7.92 10.93 23.67
C PRO A 541 8.42 10.05 22.52
N GLN A 542 9.12 10.64 21.56
CA GLN A 542 9.91 9.87 20.61
C GLN A 542 10.99 9.13 21.41
N PHE A 543 10.83 7.82 21.57
CA PHE A 543 11.81 7.00 22.31
C PHE A 543 13.12 6.79 21.53
N GLY A 544 13.32 7.45 20.38
CA GLY A 544 14.40 7.25 19.40
C GLY A 544 15.67 6.58 19.92
N TYR A 545 16.51 7.29 20.68
CA TYR A 545 17.76 6.71 21.18
C TYR A 545 17.55 5.60 22.22
N GLN A 546 16.63 5.77 23.17
CA GLN A 546 16.38 4.79 24.24
C GLN A 546 15.87 3.47 23.67
N GLN A 547 14.94 3.56 22.72
CA GLN A 547 14.41 2.45 21.94
C GLN A 547 15.53 1.76 21.16
N ASN A 548 16.33 2.50 20.39
CA ASN A 548 17.44 1.94 19.63
C ASN A 548 18.44 1.21 20.52
N ARG A 549 18.82 1.83 21.65
CA ARG A 549 19.74 1.22 22.61
C ARG A 549 19.16 -0.04 23.23
N LYS A 550 17.88 -0.04 23.57
CA LYS A 550 17.20 -1.21 24.16
C LYS A 550 17.08 -2.36 23.15
N MET A 551 16.68 -2.05 21.92
CA MET A 551 16.63 -3.02 20.82
C MET A 551 18.00 -3.64 20.56
N GLN A 552 19.06 -2.82 20.51
CA GLN A 552 20.43 -3.30 20.33
C GLN A 552 20.86 -4.23 21.47
N LEU A 553 20.67 -3.82 22.73
CA LEU A 553 21.13 -4.59 23.90
C LEU A 553 20.35 -5.90 24.10
N ARG A 554 19.11 -5.98 23.61
CA ARG A 554 18.27 -7.19 23.69
C ARG A 554 18.25 -7.99 22.40
N SER A 555 18.89 -7.51 21.32
CA SER A 555 18.67 -8.07 19.97
C SER A 555 17.17 -8.22 19.63
N ALA A 556 16.34 -7.32 20.17
CA ALA A 556 14.90 -7.32 20.00
C ALA A 556 14.51 -6.63 18.69
N SER A 557 13.27 -6.82 18.24
CA SER A 557 12.78 -6.23 17.00
C SER A 557 11.41 -5.55 17.16
N LEU A 558 11.23 -4.48 16.40
CA LEU A 558 9.96 -3.81 16.19
C LEU A 558 9.46 -4.12 14.79
N ARG A 559 8.26 -4.68 14.70
CA ARG A 559 7.73 -5.25 13.46
C ARG A 559 6.38 -4.61 13.17
N GLY A 560 6.36 -3.69 12.22
CA GLY A 560 5.11 -3.09 11.74
C GLY A 560 4.22 -4.15 11.08
N PHE A 561 2.94 -4.12 11.37
CA PHE A 561 1.96 -4.97 10.71
C PHE A 561 0.87 -4.11 10.06
N GLN A 562 0.59 -4.38 8.79
CA GLN A 562 -0.56 -3.79 8.11
C GLN A 562 -1.24 -4.85 7.26
N ARG A 563 -2.52 -5.14 7.57
CA ARG A 563 -3.30 -6.22 6.93
C ARG A 563 -3.31 -6.12 5.40
N ARG A 564 -3.36 -4.91 4.86
CA ARG A 564 -3.41 -4.65 3.40
C ARG A 564 -2.23 -5.25 2.63
N HIS A 565 -1.12 -5.58 3.29
CA HIS A 565 0.05 -6.20 2.68
C HIS A 565 -0.03 -7.75 2.64
N HIS A 566 -1.11 -8.35 3.18
CA HIS A 566 -1.30 -9.81 3.26
C HIS A 566 -2.60 -10.34 2.60
N PRO A 567 -3.02 -9.85 1.42
CA PRO A 567 -4.29 -10.27 0.81
C PRO A 567 -4.31 -11.75 0.41
N LYS A 568 -3.15 -12.36 0.13
CA LYS A 568 -3.04 -13.77 -0.28
C LYS A 568 -3.21 -14.73 0.91
N ASP A 569 -2.79 -14.32 2.10
CA ASP A 569 -2.86 -15.13 3.32
C ASP A 569 -4.26 -15.04 3.98
N GLU A 570 -4.96 -13.93 3.75
CA GLU A 570 -6.23 -13.63 4.43
C GLU A 570 -7.29 -14.75 4.37
N PRO A 571 -7.57 -15.39 3.20
CA PRO A 571 -8.58 -16.45 3.10
C PRO A 571 -8.26 -17.66 3.99
N GLU A 572 -7.00 -18.04 4.09
CA GLU A 572 -6.57 -19.17 4.94
C GLU A 572 -6.80 -18.84 6.42
N HIS A 573 -6.36 -17.66 6.86
CA HIS A 573 -6.52 -17.21 8.23
C HIS A 573 -7.99 -17.09 8.62
N LEU A 574 -8.83 -16.58 7.72
CA LEU A 574 -10.25 -16.44 7.94
C LEU A 574 -10.95 -17.80 8.06
N LYS A 575 -10.62 -18.74 7.16
CA LYS A 575 -11.11 -20.13 7.22
C LYS A 575 -10.72 -20.80 8.54
N ARG A 576 -9.49 -20.60 9.00
CA ARG A 576 -9.02 -21.12 10.31
C ARG A 576 -9.83 -20.55 11.47
N LEU A 577 -10.10 -19.24 11.46
CA LEU A 577 -10.85 -18.58 12.52
C LEU A 577 -12.31 -19.05 12.56
N LEU A 578 -12.97 -19.15 11.41
CA LEU A 578 -14.34 -19.67 11.32
C LEU A 578 -14.43 -21.07 11.89
N LYS A 579 -13.51 -21.96 11.51
CA LYS A 579 -13.43 -23.31 12.06
C LYS A 579 -13.26 -23.31 13.58
N LEU A 580 -12.42 -22.44 14.14
CA LEU A 580 -12.24 -22.35 15.59
C LEU A 580 -13.50 -21.85 16.32
N VAL A 581 -14.27 -20.95 15.69
CA VAL A 581 -15.57 -20.50 16.22
C VAL A 581 -16.59 -21.63 16.17
N GLU A 582 -16.70 -22.33 15.04
CA GLU A 582 -17.58 -23.50 14.87
C GLU A 582 -17.27 -24.61 15.88
N GLU A 583 -16.00 -24.85 16.17
CA GLU A 583 -15.54 -25.82 17.18
C GLU A 583 -15.70 -25.31 18.63
N GLY A 584 -16.16 -24.09 18.84
CA GLY A 584 -16.32 -23.47 20.17
C GLY A 584 -14.99 -23.15 20.87
N LYS A 585 -13.87 -23.17 20.15
CA LYS A 585 -12.52 -22.89 20.67
C LYS A 585 -12.15 -21.41 20.65
N LEU A 586 -12.85 -20.62 19.84
CA LEU A 586 -12.65 -19.17 19.73
C LEU A 586 -13.97 -18.44 19.90
N LYS A 587 -14.00 -17.44 20.79
CA LYS A 587 -15.14 -16.56 21.01
C LYS A 587 -14.94 -15.25 20.24
N ALA A 588 -15.90 -14.92 19.37
CA ALA A 588 -15.97 -13.63 18.68
C ALA A 588 -16.87 -12.67 19.47
N GLY A 589 -16.33 -12.08 20.54
CA GLY A 589 -17.10 -11.24 21.46
C GLY A 589 -17.54 -9.92 20.85
N ILE A 590 -18.79 -9.56 21.13
CA ILE A 590 -19.45 -8.30 20.76
C ILE A 590 -19.79 -7.56 22.04
N ASP A 591 -19.60 -6.25 22.05
CA ASP A 591 -19.97 -5.39 23.17
C ASP A 591 -21.49 -5.44 23.36
N PRO A 592 -21.99 -5.61 24.60
CA PRO A 592 -23.42 -5.77 24.85
C PRO A 592 -24.23 -4.48 24.63
N THR A 593 -23.58 -3.33 24.49
CA THR A 593 -24.25 -2.04 24.29
C THR A 593 -24.89 -1.99 22.91
N VAL A 594 -26.18 -1.67 22.87
CA VAL A 594 -26.95 -1.59 21.62
C VAL A 594 -26.91 -0.16 21.08
N PHE A 595 -26.50 -0.03 19.83
CA PHE A 595 -26.55 1.20 19.04
C PHE A 595 -27.44 0.96 17.81
N GLN A 596 -28.31 1.92 17.48
CA GLN A 596 -29.28 1.81 16.38
C GLN A 596 -29.19 3.03 15.46
N GLY A 597 -29.11 2.78 14.15
CA GLY A 597 -29.06 3.80 13.10
C GLY A 597 -27.69 4.47 12.98
N PHE A 598 -27.46 5.12 11.84
CA PHE A 598 -26.23 5.87 11.56
C PHE A 598 -25.94 6.96 12.59
N GLU A 599 -26.99 7.58 13.12
CA GLU A 599 -26.96 8.64 14.12
C GLU A 599 -26.34 8.18 15.46
N SER A 600 -26.23 6.87 15.67
CA SER A 600 -25.60 6.29 16.86
C SER A 600 -24.11 5.96 16.71
N ILE A 601 -23.55 6.04 15.49
CA ILE A 601 -22.11 5.79 15.24
C ILE A 601 -21.20 6.69 16.10
N PRO A 602 -21.45 8.02 16.22
CA PRO A 602 -20.62 8.88 17.08
C PRO A 602 -20.58 8.39 18.53
N LYS A 603 -21.73 7.98 19.10
CA LYS A 603 -21.80 7.45 20.47
C LYS A 603 -21.06 6.13 20.63
N ALA A 604 -21.05 5.29 19.58
CA ALA A 604 -20.27 4.05 19.59
C ALA A 604 -18.76 4.35 19.55
N LEU A 605 -18.32 5.34 18.76
CA LEU A 605 -16.94 5.81 18.76
C LEU A 605 -16.54 6.45 20.10
N ASP A 606 -17.39 7.26 20.71
CA ASP A 606 -17.16 7.82 22.06
C ASP A 606 -16.92 6.70 23.08
N ARG A 607 -17.73 5.64 23.03
CA ARG A 607 -17.57 4.47 23.90
C ARG A 607 -16.23 3.75 23.67
N LEU A 608 -15.78 3.66 22.41
CA LEU A 608 -14.49 3.08 22.04
C LEU A 608 -13.35 3.92 22.63
N TYR A 609 -13.33 5.23 22.39
CA TYR A 609 -12.25 6.12 22.84
C TYR A 609 -12.26 6.38 24.34
N ALA A 610 -13.43 6.31 24.99
CA ALA A 610 -13.54 6.24 26.45
C ALA A 610 -13.02 4.92 27.04
N GLN A 611 -12.55 3.99 26.21
CA GLN A 611 -12.01 2.68 26.59
C GLN A 611 -13.02 1.85 27.39
N GLN A 612 -14.31 1.95 27.05
CA GLN A 612 -15.39 1.28 27.79
C GLN A 612 -15.83 -0.03 27.14
N ASN A 613 -15.55 -0.23 25.85
CA ASN A 613 -16.03 -1.41 25.15
C ASN A 613 -15.34 -2.71 25.59
N ILE A 614 -16.10 -3.81 25.59
CA ILE A 614 -15.60 -5.19 25.74
C ILE A 614 -15.96 -5.93 24.45
N GLY A 615 -14.94 -6.37 23.71
CA GLY A 615 -15.13 -6.94 22.37
C GLY A 615 -15.47 -5.88 21.31
N LYS A 616 -16.14 -6.33 20.24
CA LYS A 616 -16.44 -5.54 19.03
C LYS A 616 -17.71 -4.70 19.22
N LEU A 617 -17.63 -3.41 18.94
CA LEU A 617 -18.80 -2.54 18.88
C LEU A 617 -19.56 -2.72 17.56
N ILE A 618 -20.88 -2.83 17.66
CA ILE A 618 -21.78 -3.03 16.53
C ILE A 618 -22.89 -1.98 16.56
N VAL A 619 -23.21 -1.42 15.39
CA VAL A 619 -24.40 -0.59 15.16
C VAL A 619 -25.40 -1.38 14.34
N ARG A 620 -26.66 -1.40 14.76
CA ARG A 620 -27.76 -2.04 14.03
C ARG A 620 -28.43 -1.02 13.10
N LEU A 621 -28.76 -1.42 11.88
CA LEU A 621 -29.51 -0.60 10.93
C LEU A 621 -31.01 -0.89 10.99
#